data_AF-A0A4Z2D3A3-F1
#
_entry.id   AF-A0A4Z2D3A3-F1
#
_cell.length_a   1.000
_cell.length_b   1.000
_cell.length_c   1.000
_cell.angle_alpha   90.00
_cell.angle_beta   90.00
_cell.angle_gamma   90.00
#
_symmetry.space_group_name_H-M   'P 1'
#
loop_
_entity.id
_entity.type
_entity.pdbx_description
1 polymer ?
#
loop_
_entity_poly.entity_id
_entity_poly.type
_entity_poly.pdbx_seq_one_letter_code
_entity_poly.pdbx_strand_id
1 'polypeptide(L)'
;MKVKQRKTNKVEGDNEEVFIRLGDVPLDILRFNISMQSGAERKETRKSLLLKMGAKKPKNKYINYKEVMQNRAKAKREAEMYTVERCANFVNKKLPLKQAKKKGKDKGRDKLRKRISKCPRRR
;
A
#
# COMPACT_ATOMS: atom_id res chain seq x y z
N MET A 1 15.65 -62.37 -11.56
CA MET A 1 14.45 -61.50 -11.47
C MET A 1 14.65 -60.28 -12.36
N LYS A 2 13.79 -60.05 -13.38
CA LYS A 2 13.92 -58.91 -14.30
C LYS A 2 13.14 -57.72 -13.76
N VAL A 3 13.85 -56.65 -13.37
CA VAL A 3 13.26 -55.40 -12.88
C VAL A 3 12.73 -54.61 -14.08
N LYS A 4 11.41 -54.42 -14.12
CA LYS A 4 10.70 -53.67 -15.16
C LYS A 4 10.89 -52.18 -14.91
N GLN A 5 11.76 -51.53 -15.68
CA GLN A 5 11.96 -50.08 -15.61
C GLN A 5 10.67 -49.37 -16.04
N ARG A 6 10.18 -48.45 -15.19
CA ARG A 6 9.01 -47.61 -15.47
C ARG A 6 9.48 -46.45 -16.36
N LYS A 7 8.82 -46.29 -17.51
CA LYS A 7 9.00 -45.12 -18.38
C LYS A 7 8.44 -43.89 -17.65
N THR A 8 9.27 -42.88 -17.44
CA THR A 8 8.84 -41.56 -16.98
C THR A 8 8.35 -40.76 -18.18
N ASN A 9 7.04 -40.50 -18.23
CA ASN A 9 6.50 -39.57 -19.21
C ASN A 9 6.96 -38.17 -18.82
N LYS A 10 7.82 -37.58 -19.64
CA LYS A 10 8.10 -36.14 -19.61
C LYS A 10 6.81 -35.44 -20.05
N VAL A 11 6.15 -34.79 -19.11
CA VAL A 11 5.04 -33.87 -19.41
C VAL A 11 5.70 -32.56 -19.79
N GLU A 12 5.92 -32.36 -21.09
CA GLU A 12 6.20 -31.04 -21.66
C GLU A 12 4.87 -30.28 -21.60
N GLY A 13 4.73 -29.47 -20.55
CA GLY A 13 3.55 -28.64 -20.34
C GLY A 13 3.76 -27.31 -21.04
N ASP A 14 2.99 -27.08 -22.11
CA ASP A 14 2.73 -25.75 -22.64
C ASP A 14 2.14 -24.91 -21.50
N ASN A 15 2.92 -23.96 -20.98
CA ASN A 15 2.49 -23.09 -19.90
C ASN A 15 1.59 -22.00 -20.48
N GLU A 16 0.35 -22.35 -20.80
CA GLU A 16 -0.70 -21.35 -21.00
C GLU A 16 -0.96 -20.64 -19.66
N GLU A 17 -0.61 -19.35 -19.59
CA GLU A 17 -0.83 -18.53 -18.39
C GLU A 17 -2.33 -18.29 -18.18
N VAL A 18 -2.98 -19.14 -17.39
CA VAL A 18 -4.38 -18.99 -17.00
C VAL A 18 -4.50 -18.04 -15.80
N PHE A 19 -5.11 -16.88 -16.01
CA PHE A 19 -5.38 -15.91 -14.93
C PHE A 19 -6.63 -16.30 -14.13
N ILE A 20 -6.42 -16.92 -12.97
CA ILE A 20 -7.51 -17.28 -12.04
C ILE A 20 -7.59 -16.23 -10.92
N ARG A 21 -8.81 -15.77 -10.59
CA ARG A 21 -9.04 -14.92 -9.42
C ARG A 21 -8.85 -15.73 -8.14
N LEU A 22 -8.03 -15.24 -7.22
CA LEU A 22 -7.72 -15.93 -5.96
C LEU A 22 -8.93 -16.27 -5.07
N GLY A 23 -10.05 -15.56 -5.23
CA GLY A 23 -11.29 -15.84 -4.49
C GLY A 23 -12.03 -17.07 -5.00
N ASP A 24 -11.80 -17.47 -6.26
CA ASP A 24 -12.46 -18.60 -6.91
C ASP A 24 -11.66 -19.91 -6.69
N VAL A 25 -10.46 -19.82 -6.12
CA VAL A 25 -9.59 -20.98 -5.85
C VAL A 25 -10.00 -21.66 -4.54
N PRO A 26 -10.29 -22.97 -4.55
CA PRO A 26 -10.57 -23.73 -3.34
C PRO A 26 -9.48 -23.59 -2.27
N LEU A 27 -9.92 -23.53 -1.02
CA LEU A 27 -9.06 -23.41 0.16
C LEU A 27 -7.94 -24.46 0.19
N ASP A 28 -8.27 -25.68 -0.22
CA ASP A 28 -7.34 -26.81 -0.16
C ASP A 28 -6.18 -26.66 -1.15
N ILE A 29 -6.42 -26.07 -2.33
CA ILE A 29 -5.35 -25.77 -3.30
C ILE A 29 -4.43 -24.69 -2.74
N LEU A 30 -4.99 -23.64 -2.12
CA LEU A 30 -4.19 -22.58 -1.50
C LEU A 30 -3.34 -23.13 -0.35
N ARG A 31 -3.90 -24.03 0.48
CA ARG A 31 -3.18 -24.71 1.56
C ARG A 31 -2.10 -25.65 1.03
N PHE A 32 -2.38 -26.37 -0.05
CA PHE A 32 -1.43 -27.27 -0.70
C PHE A 32 -0.22 -26.51 -1.26
N ASN A 33 -0.45 -25.40 -1.96
CA ASN A 33 0.62 -24.56 -2.49
C ASN A 33 1.51 -24.01 -1.37
N ILE A 34 0.92 -23.60 -0.24
CA ILE A 34 1.67 -23.20 0.96
C ILE A 34 2.49 -24.36 1.51
N SER A 35 1.95 -25.58 1.51
CA SER A 35 2.64 -26.78 2.02
C SER A 35 3.91 -27.14 1.24
N MET A 36 4.07 -26.64 0.01
CA MET A 36 5.29 -26.83 -0.80
C MET A 36 6.41 -25.82 -0.46
N GLN A 37 6.12 -24.75 0.27
CA GLN A 37 7.08 -23.68 0.60
C GLN A 37 7.99 -24.04 1.77
N SER A 38 9.13 -23.33 1.90
CA SER A 38 10.07 -23.47 3.03
C SER A 38 9.43 -23.09 4.37
N GLY A 39 9.95 -23.64 5.49
CA GLY A 39 9.24 -23.63 6.78
C GLY A 39 8.90 -22.25 7.38
N ALA A 40 9.73 -21.23 7.17
CA ALA A 40 9.47 -19.88 7.67
C ALA A 40 8.42 -19.16 6.82
N GLU A 41 8.62 -19.17 5.50
CA GLU A 41 7.72 -18.58 4.52
C GLU A 41 6.34 -19.23 4.59
N ARG A 42 6.28 -20.56 4.71
CA ARG A 42 5.04 -21.34 4.89
C ARG A 42 4.21 -20.86 6.08
N LYS A 43 4.85 -20.51 7.20
CA LYS A 43 4.14 -20.02 8.40
C LYS A 43 3.56 -18.63 8.16
N GLU A 44 4.26 -17.78 7.42
CA GLU A 44 3.82 -16.42 7.11
C GLU A 44 2.70 -16.40 6.07
N THR A 45 2.82 -17.18 4.99
CA THR A 45 1.80 -17.32 3.96
C THR A 45 0.53 -17.98 4.50
N ARG A 46 0.66 -18.96 5.39
CA ARG A 46 -0.50 -19.54 6.10
C ARG A 46 -1.19 -18.51 6.99
N LYS A 47 -0.44 -17.70 7.75
CA LYS A 47 -1.01 -16.64 8.59
C LYS A 47 -1.74 -15.60 7.74
N SER A 48 -1.13 -15.14 6.65
CA SER A 48 -1.75 -14.12 5.79
C SER A 48 -3.01 -14.65 5.10
N LEU A 49 -3.02 -15.91 4.66
CA LEU A 49 -4.20 -16.56 4.10
C LEU A 49 -5.36 -16.62 5.11
N LEU A 50 -5.09 -17.10 6.32
CA LEU A 50 -6.10 -17.21 7.37
C LEU A 50 -6.67 -15.84 7.75
N LEU A 51 -5.84 -14.81 7.83
CA LEU A 51 -6.29 -13.45 8.10
C LEU A 51 -7.22 -12.90 7.00
N LYS A 52 -6.93 -13.18 5.73
CA LYS A 52 -7.81 -12.83 4.60
C LYS A 52 -9.16 -13.56 4.67
N MET A 53 -9.18 -14.76 5.24
CA MET A 53 -10.39 -15.57 5.45
C MET A 53 -11.20 -15.17 6.69
N GLY A 54 -10.83 -14.08 7.37
CA GLY A 54 -11.55 -13.59 8.54
C GLY A 54 -11.13 -14.25 9.85
N ALA A 55 -10.02 -14.99 9.87
CA ALA A 55 -9.45 -15.45 11.13
C ALA A 55 -9.10 -14.25 12.04
N LYS A 56 -9.26 -14.45 13.35
CA LYS A 56 -8.94 -13.42 14.34
C LYS A 56 -7.46 -13.04 14.25
N LYS A 57 -7.19 -11.74 14.31
CA LYS A 57 -5.82 -11.20 14.30
C LYS A 57 -4.99 -11.77 15.47
N PRO A 58 -3.68 -12.05 15.26
CA PRO A 58 -2.82 -12.51 16.35
C PRO A 58 -2.74 -11.45 17.46
N LYS A 59 -2.51 -11.91 18.69
CA LYS A 59 -2.32 -11.02 19.84
C LYS A 59 -1.06 -10.18 19.62
N ASN A 60 -1.19 -8.86 19.81
CA ASN A 60 -0.03 -7.97 19.76
C ASN A 60 0.96 -8.38 20.86
N LYS A 61 2.24 -8.43 20.51
CA LYS A 61 3.31 -8.61 21.50
C LYS A 61 3.25 -7.47 22.51
N TYR A 62 3.62 -7.76 23.75
CA TYR A 62 3.83 -6.69 24.73
C TYR A 62 5.00 -5.83 24.26
N ILE A 63 4.82 -4.51 24.33
CA ILE A 63 5.84 -3.52 23.95
C ILE A 63 5.85 -2.46 25.05
N ASN A 64 7.03 -2.03 25.48
CA ASN A 64 7.15 -0.94 26.45
C ASN A 64 6.63 0.37 25.85
N TYR A 65 5.86 1.15 26.61
CA TYR A 65 5.32 2.43 26.16
C TYR A 65 6.40 3.40 25.63
N LYS A 66 7.60 3.43 26.24
CA LYS A 66 8.70 4.27 25.76
C LYS A 66 9.10 3.90 24.32
N GLU A 67 9.19 2.61 24.02
CA GLU A 67 9.50 2.10 22.67
C GLU A 67 8.37 2.42 21.68
N VAL A 68 7.11 2.29 22.10
CA VAL A 68 5.95 2.66 21.28
C VAL A 68 6.03 4.13 20.85
N MET A 69 6.36 5.03 21.78
CA MET A 69 6.47 6.46 21.50
C MET A 69 7.67 6.78 20.59
N GLN A 70 8.81 6.14 20.83
CA GLN A 70 9.97 6.29 19.96
C GLN A 70 9.69 5.80 18.54
N ASN A 71 9.05 4.64 18.38
CA ASN A 71 8.70 4.07 17.07
C ASN A 71 7.69 4.95 16.34
N ARG A 72 6.69 5.50 17.05
CA ARG A 72 5.76 6.47 16.47
C ARG A 72 6.47 7.73 15.98
N ALA A 73 7.42 8.26 16.75
CA ALA A 73 8.19 9.43 16.37
C ALA A 73 9.12 9.17 15.18
N LYS A 74 9.71 7.97 15.09
CA LYS A 74 10.52 7.54 13.93
C LYS A 74 9.67 7.40 12.67
N ALA A 75 8.54 6.68 12.75
CA ALA A 75 7.64 6.49 11.62
C ALA A 75 7.07 7.82 11.07
N LYS A 76 6.78 8.80 11.93
CA LYS A 76 6.38 10.15 11.50
C LYS A 76 7.48 10.84 10.70
N ARG A 77 8.72 10.83 11.22
CA ARG A 77 9.87 11.42 10.53
C ARG A 77 10.13 10.74 9.18
N GLU A 78 10.07 9.42 9.12
CA GLU A 78 10.22 8.65 7.88
C GLU A 78 9.14 9.01 6.85
N ALA A 79 7.87 9.14 7.29
CA ALA A 79 6.78 9.55 6.42
C ALA A 79 6.97 10.98 5.88
N GLU A 80 7.43 11.90 6.72
CA GLU A 80 7.75 13.28 6.31
C GLU A 80 8.88 13.30 5.26
N MET A 81 9.97 12.54 5.49
CA MET A 81 11.05 12.42 4.50
C MET A 81 10.55 11.87 3.16
N TYR A 82 9.72 10.82 3.19
CA TYR A 82 9.11 10.26 1.98
C TYR A 82 8.26 11.30 1.22
N THR A 83 7.52 12.17 1.93
CA THR A 83 6.76 13.25 1.27
C THR A 83 7.67 14.31 0.64
N VAL A 84 8.79 14.65 1.28
CA VAL A 84 9.76 15.61 0.74
C VAL A 84 10.42 15.04 -0.51
N GLU A 85 10.88 13.79 -0.48
CA GLU A 85 11.45 13.09 -1.66
C GLU A 85 10.44 12.99 -2.80
N ARG A 86 9.18 12.66 -2.49
CA ARG A 86 8.09 12.62 -3.49
C ARG A 86 7.82 14.00 -4.09
N CYS A 87 7.84 15.06 -3.30
CA CYS A 87 7.68 16.44 -3.78
C CYS A 87 8.87 16.86 -4.64
N ALA A 88 10.10 16.56 -4.23
CA ALA A 88 11.30 16.85 -5.02
C ALA A 88 11.28 16.12 -6.37
N ASN A 89 10.89 14.83 -6.38
CA ASN A 89 10.77 14.04 -7.61
C ASN A 89 9.60 14.48 -8.50
N PHE A 90 8.53 15.05 -7.93
CA PHE A 90 7.40 15.58 -8.70
C PHE A 90 7.72 16.93 -9.34
N VAL A 91 8.37 17.84 -8.61
CA VAL A 91 8.71 19.19 -9.10
C VAL A 91 9.79 19.16 -10.18
N ASN A 92 10.67 18.15 -10.17
CA ASN A 92 11.72 17.99 -11.18
C ASN A 92 11.27 17.38 -12.52
N LYS A 93 10.00 16.95 -12.64
CA LYS A 93 9.42 16.61 -13.94
C LYS A 93 8.97 17.89 -14.64
N LYS A 94 9.93 18.63 -15.19
CA LYS A 94 9.66 19.80 -16.04
C LYS A 94 8.86 19.37 -17.27
N LEU A 95 7.54 19.49 -17.19
CA LEU A 95 6.69 19.72 -18.35
C LEU A 95 7.19 20.99 -19.06
N PRO A 96 7.34 21.01 -20.39
CA PRO A 96 7.72 22.23 -21.09
C PRO A 96 6.65 23.29 -20.83
N LEU A 97 7.06 24.44 -20.29
CA LEU A 97 6.23 25.63 -20.06
C LEU A 97 5.80 26.23 -21.41
N LYS A 98 4.93 25.55 -22.15
CA LYS A 98 4.24 26.13 -23.29
C LYS A 98 2.78 26.33 -22.87
N GLN A 99 2.42 27.61 -22.71
CA GLN A 99 1.05 28.14 -22.62
C GLN A 99 0.33 28.10 -21.27
N ALA A 100 0.86 28.76 -20.23
CA ALA A 100 0.02 29.24 -19.13
C ALA A 100 -0.33 30.73 -19.37
N LYS A 101 -1.40 31.02 -20.12
CA LYS A 101 -1.95 32.39 -20.19
C LYS A 101 -2.42 32.80 -18.79
N LYS A 102 -1.68 33.70 -18.13
CA LYS A 102 -2.07 34.29 -16.85
C LYS A 102 -3.32 35.16 -17.04
N LYS A 103 -4.51 34.65 -16.71
CA LYS A 103 -5.67 35.53 -16.44
C LYS A 103 -5.51 36.10 -15.02
N GLY A 104 -5.19 37.38 -14.93
CA GLY A 104 -5.15 38.11 -13.67
C GLY A 104 -6.53 38.09 -13.00
N LYS A 105 -6.61 37.57 -11.77
CA LYS A 105 -7.81 37.67 -10.94
C LYS A 105 -7.59 38.75 -9.90
N ASP A 106 -8.13 39.94 -10.17
CA ASP A 106 -8.34 40.99 -9.19
C ASP A 106 -9.28 40.47 -8.08
N LYS A 107 -8.70 39.96 -6.99
CA LYS A 107 -9.46 39.51 -5.79
C LYS A 107 -9.23 40.41 -4.58
N GLY A 108 -8.71 41.62 -4.79
CA GLY A 108 -8.35 42.56 -3.71
C GLY A 108 -9.47 43.51 -3.27
N ARG A 109 -10.43 43.84 -4.15
CA ARG A 109 -11.36 44.97 -3.87
C ARG A 109 -12.60 44.60 -3.04
N ASP A 110 -12.98 43.33 -2.99
CA ASP A 110 -14.25 42.93 -2.37
C ASP A 110 -14.19 42.72 -0.84
N LYS A 111 -13.00 42.51 -0.27
CA LYS A 111 -12.84 42.30 1.18
C LYS A 111 -12.78 43.60 1.98
N LEU A 112 -12.47 44.74 1.35
CA LEU A 112 -12.36 46.02 2.04
C LEU A 112 -13.74 46.64 2.36
N ARG A 113 -14.74 46.44 1.49
CA ARG A 113 -16.10 46.97 1.70
C ARG A 113 -16.84 46.36 2.89
N LYS A 114 -16.53 45.12 3.29
CA LYS A 114 -17.20 44.45 4.43
C LYS A 114 -16.67 44.85 5.80
N ARG A 115 -15.53 45.53 5.89
CA ARG A 115 -14.94 45.98 7.16
C ARG A 115 -15.39 47.36 7.61
N ILE A 116 -15.85 48.21 6.70
CA ILE A 116 -16.26 49.59 7.01
C ILE A 116 -17.71 49.65 7.52
N SER A 117 -18.56 48.67 7.20
CA SER A 117 -19.98 48.67 7.60
C SER A 117 -20.26 48.14 9.01
N LYS A 118 -19.25 47.73 9.79
CA LYS A 118 -19.40 47.24 11.17
C LYS A 118 -18.73 48.18 12.18
N CYS A 119 -19.20 49.42 12.25
CA CYS A 119 -18.97 50.29 13.40
C CYS A 119 -20.32 50.60 14.05
N PRO A 120 -20.64 50.02 15.23
CA PRO A 120 -21.77 50.47 16.02
C PRO A 120 -21.40 51.81 16.68
N ARG A 121 -22.21 52.84 16.43
CA ARG A 121 -22.15 54.11 17.18
C ARG A 121 -22.35 53.78 18.67
N ARG A 122 -21.35 54.08 19.51
CA ARG A 122 -21.49 54.07 20.97
C ARG A 122 -22.41 55.25 21.35
N ARG A 123 -23.47 54.95 22.09
CA ARG A 123 -24.20 55.91 22.93
C ARG A 123 -23.66 55.79 24.35
#